data_AF-R0A660-F1
#
_entry.id   AF-R0A660-F1
#
_cell.length_a   1.000
_cell.length_b   1.000
_cell.length_c   1.000
_cell.angle_alpha   90.00
_cell.angle_beta   90.00
_cell.angle_gamma   90.00
#
_symmetry.space_group_name_H-M   'P 1'
#
loop_
_entity.id
_entity.type
_entity.pdbx_description
1 polymer ?
#
loop_
_entity_poly.entity_id
_entity_poly.type
_entity_poly.pdbx_seq_one_letter_code
_entity_poly.pdbx_strand_id
1 'polypeptide(L)'
;MRELAVFYCPKCGHYAYYQTSRHPQCPKCGTQEAMHMVRMHYSEFMRMSCDERDEFLSREILKTNPSLITRLTEPHKRYNSREIIAEMNNVIMNLDTENKILSDTVKWMHDTIWELMHEKRESGQGNGTAPGDCGGYRDFRDCGNCRDREPSEECMEVTAHTGQTEAAYSEAAAADMSQTEEAEKGYKR
;
A
#
# COMPACT_ATOMS: atom_id res chain seq x y z
N MET A 1 -26.69 -36.24 -42.65
CA MET A 1 -26.46 -34.82 -43.00
C MET A 1 -25.35 -34.30 -42.10
N ARG A 2 -24.42 -33.48 -42.61
CA ARG A 2 -23.40 -32.85 -41.74
C ARG A 2 -24.04 -31.70 -40.97
N GLU A 3 -23.78 -31.63 -39.67
CA GLU A 3 -24.25 -30.51 -38.84
C GLU A 3 -23.59 -29.20 -39.27
N LEU A 4 -24.32 -28.08 -39.13
CA LEU A 4 -23.79 -26.74 -39.35
C LEU A 4 -22.88 -26.36 -38.18
N ALA A 5 -21.73 -25.75 -38.50
CA ALA A 5 -20.87 -25.11 -37.52
C ALA A 5 -20.94 -23.58 -37.69
N VAL A 6 -20.83 -22.87 -36.57
CA VAL A 6 -20.82 -21.40 -36.52
C VAL A 6 -19.37 -20.92 -36.53
N PHE A 7 -19.07 -19.96 -37.40
CA PHE A 7 -17.77 -19.31 -37.47
C PHE A 7 -17.91 -17.80 -37.31
N TYR A 8 -16.91 -17.14 -36.71
CA TYR A 8 -16.87 -15.68 -36.54
C TYR A 8 -15.51 -15.10 -36.94
N CYS A 9 -15.50 -13.84 -37.39
CA CYS A 9 -14.26 -13.13 -37.72
C CYS A 9 -13.73 -12.39 -36.48
N PRO A 10 -12.46 -12.62 -36.07
CA PRO A 10 -11.89 -11.93 -34.91
C PRO A 10 -11.68 -10.43 -35.14
N LYS A 11 -11.66 -9.98 -36.41
CA LYS A 11 -11.40 -8.58 -36.78
C LYS A 11 -12.66 -7.72 -36.83
N CYS A 12 -13.77 -8.25 -37.38
CA CYS A 12 -14.99 -7.47 -37.62
C CYS A 12 -16.25 -8.05 -36.97
N GLY A 13 -16.16 -9.18 -36.26
CA GLY A 13 -17.31 -9.80 -35.59
C GLY A 13 -18.35 -10.46 -36.52
N HIS A 14 -18.17 -10.40 -37.84
CA HIS A 14 -19.07 -11.09 -38.77
C HIS A 14 -19.08 -12.60 -38.51
N TYR A 15 -20.26 -13.17 -38.34
CA TYR A 15 -20.45 -14.61 -38.18
C TYR A 15 -21.28 -15.21 -39.33
N ALA A 16 -21.02 -16.48 -39.63
CA ALA A 16 -21.68 -17.23 -40.68
C ALA A 16 -21.69 -18.74 -40.37
N TYR A 17 -22.53 -19.48 -41.09
CA TYR A 17 -22.77 -20.91 -40.88
C TYR A 17 -22.23 -21.71 -42.06
N TYR A 18 -21.45 -22.76 -41.77
CA TYR A 18 -20.88 -23.60 -42.81
C TYR A 18 -20.93 -25.09 -42.43
N GLN A 19 -21.10 -25.95 -43.44
CA GLN A 19 -21.03 -27.41 -43.30
C GLN A 19 -19.60 -27.92 -43.56
N THR A 20 -18.61 -27.33 -42.89
CA THR A 20 -17.20 -27.66 -43.06
C THR A 20 -16.48 -27.64 -41.71
N SER A 21 -15.47 -28.48 -41.58
CA SER A 21 -14.51 -28.42 -40.47
C SER A 21 -13.34 -27.46 -40.73
N ARG A 22 -13.18 -27.01 -41.98
CA ARG A 22 -12.12 -26.06 -42.35
C ARG A 22 -12.53 -24.63 -42.01
N HIS A 23 -11.59 -23.84 -41.50
CA HIS A 23 -11.82 -22.44 -41.18
C HIS A 23 -12.01 -21.60 -42.47
N PRO A 24 -13.20 -21.04 -42.71
CA PRO A 24 -13.49 -20.25 -43.91
C PRO A 24 -12.87 -18.85 -43.82
N GLN A 25 -12.74 -18.18 -44.95
CA GLN A 25 -12.25 -16.80 -45.02
C GLN A 25 -13.40 -15.81 -44.80
N CYS A 26 -13.12 -14.72 -44.08
CA CYS A 26 -14.14 -13.71 -43.82
C CYS A 26 -14.51 -12.95 -45.12
N PRO A 27 -15.80 -12.93 -45.53
CA PRO A 27 -16.22 -12.21 -46.74
C PRO A 27 -16.14 -10.69 -46.59
N LYS A 28 -16.13 -10.14 -45.37
CA LYS A 28 -16.03 -8.69 -45.12
C LYS A 28 -14.59 -8.18 -45.06
N CYS A 29 -13.66 -8.97 -44.52
CA CYS A 29 -12.27 -8.53 -44.31
C CYS A 29 -11.32 -8.95 -45.44
N GLY A 30 -11.76 -9.82 -46.36
CA GLY A 30 -10.91 -10.36 -47.42
C GLY A 30 -10.04 -11.54 -46.96
N THR A 31 -9.23 -12.05 -47.89
CA THR A 31 -8.50 -13.35 -47.86
C THR A 31 -7.39 -13.49 -46.81
N GLN A 32 -7.21 -12.53 -45.90
CA GLN A 32 -6.09 -12.57 -44.97
C GLN A 32 -6.41 -13.24 -43.62
N GLU A 33 -7.69 -13.29 -43.20
CA GLU A 33 -8.02 -13.74 -41.84
C GLU A 33 -9.03 -14.90 -41.85
N ALA A 34 -8.58 -16.05 -41.35
CA ALA A 34 -9.42 -17.21 -41.15
C ALA A 34 -10.45 -16.96 -40.02
N MET A 35 -11.70 -17.29 -40.29
CA MET A 35 -12.75 -17.22 -39.28
C MET A 35 -12.54 -18.31 -38.22
N HIS A 36 -12.84 -17.99 -36.98
CA HIS A 36 -12.71 -18.87 -35.83
C HIS A 36 -14.02 -19.63 -35.63
N MET A 37 -13.93 -20.92 -35.30
CA MET A 37 -15.10 -21.73 -35.00
C MET A 37 -15.58 -21.41 -33.58
N VAL A 38 -16.89 -21.18 -33.43
CA VAL A 38 -17.50 -21.04 -32.11
C VAL A 38 -17.51 -22.40 -31.42
N ARG A 39 -17.07 -22.44 -30.16
CA ARG A 39 -17.05 -23.65 -29.33
C ARG A 39 -18.41 -23.98 -28.69
N MET A 40 -19.47 -24.01 -29.50
CA MET A 40 -20.80 -24.44 -29.09
C MET A 40 -21.56 -25.03 -30.29
N HIS A 41 -22.63 -25.79 -30.02
CA HIS A 41 -23.45 -26.35 -31.10
C HIS A 41 -24.28 -25.26 -31.78
N TYR A 42 -24.56 -25.44 -33.07
CA TYR A 42 -25.40 -24.52 -33.85
C TYR A 42 -26.76 -24.28 -33.21
N SER A 43 -27.40 -25.33 -32.68
CA SER A 43 -28.68 -25.24 -31.99
C SER A 43 -28.62 -24.36 -30.74
N GLU A 44 -27.52 -24.40 -30.00
CA GLU A 44 -27.29 -23.57 -28.81
C GLU A 44 -27.10 -22.10 -29.22
N PHE A 45 -26.27 -21.84 -30.22
CA PHE A 45 -26.04 -20.49 -30.75
C PHE A 45 -27.32 -19.84 -31.31
N MET A 46 -28.20 -20.63 -31.94
CA MET A 46 -29.47 -20.14 -32.49
C MET A 46 -30.55 -19.90 -31.43
N ARG A 47 -30.43 -20.48 -30.24
CA ARG A 47 -31.34 -20.20 -29.12
C ARG A 47 -31.05 -18.87 -28.44
N MET A 48 -29.85 -18.32 -28.64
CA MET A 48 -29.45 -17.02 -28.12
C MET A 48 -30.09 -15.89 -28.92
N SER A 49 -30.44 -14.81 -28.23
CA SER A 49 -30.89 -13.57 -28.86
C SER A 49 -29.77 -12.91 -29.67
N CYS A 50 -30.09 -11.85 -30.43
CA CYS A 50 -29.06 -11.09 -31.15
C CYS A 50 -28.05 -10.45 -30.19
N ASP A 51 -28.53 -9.84 -29.10
CA ASP A 51 -27.68 -9.17 -28.11
C ASP A 51 -26.77 -10.16 -27.37
N GLU A 52 -27.30 -11.31 -26.98
CA GLU A 52 -26.52 -12.37 -26.33
C GLU A 52 -25.41 -12.91 -27.25
N ARG A 53 -25.70 -13.05 -28.55
CA ARG A 53 -24.69 -13.47 -29.54
C ARG A 53 -23.61 -12.41 -29.70
N ASP A 54 -23.97 -11.14 -29.80
CA ASP A 54 -22.99 -10.05 -29.92
C ASP A 54 -22.12 -9.93 -28.66
N GLU A 55 -22.70 -10.06 -27.47
CA GLU A 55 -21.93 -10.06 -26.21
C GLU A 55 -20.98 -11.26 -26.13
N PHE A 56 -21.47 -12.46 -26.50
CA PHE A 56 -20.64 -13.66 -26.54
C PHE A 56 -19.47 -13.51 -27.52
N LEU A 57 -19.73 -13.10 -28.77
CA LEU A 57 -18.69 -12.94 -29.78
C LEU A 57 -17.70 -11.85 -29.39
N SER A 58 -18.17 -10.74 -28.83
CA SER A 58 -17.29 -9.67 -28.33
C SER A 58 -16.33 -10.19 -27.27
N ARG A 59 -16.81 -11.00 -26.31
CA ARG A 59 -15.95 -11.64 -25.30
C ARG A 59 -14.92 -12.59 -25.92
N GLU A 60 -15.31 -13.42 -26.88
CA GLU A 60 -14.38 -14.32 -27.56
C GLU A 60 -13.31 -13.58 -28.38
N ILE A 61 -13.69 -12.47 -29.03
CA ILE A 61 -12.76 -11.60 -29.77
C ILE A 61 -11.74 -10.96 -28.81
N LEU A 62 -12.20 -10.45 -27.67
CA LEU A 62 -11.36 -9.81 -26.66
C LEU A 62 -10.37 -10.81 -26.03
N LYS A 63 -10.80 -12.05 -25.75
CA LYS A 63 -9.90 -13.11 -25.27
C LYS A 63 -8.76 -13.41 -26.24
N THR A 64 -9.04 -13.35 -27.55
CA THR A 64 -8.07 -13.66 -28.59
C THR A 64 -7.06 -12.52 -28.83
N ASN A 65 -7.37 -11.29 -28.36
CA ASN A 65 -6.53 -10.11 -28.51
C ASN A 65 -6.21 -9.44 -27.15
N PRO A 66 -5.38 -10.09 -26.30
CA PRO A 66 -5.07 -9.58 -24.96
C PRO A 66 -4.41 -8.19 -24.97
N SER A 67 -3.68 -7.84 -26.04
CA SER A 67 -3.07 -6.51 -26.19
C SER A 67 -4.08 -5.36 -26.24
N LEU A 68 -5.30 -5.59 -26.74
CA LEU A 68 -6.37 -4.60 -26.74
C LEU A 68 -6.93 -4.40 -25.33
N ILE A 69 -7.15 -5.48 -24.59
CA ILE A 69 -7.60 -5.43 -23.19
C ILE A 69 -6.57 -4.65 -22.36
N THR A 70 -5.28 -4.95 -22.51
CA THR A 70 -4.22 -4.23 -21.79
C THR A 70 -4.27 -2.74 -22.12
N ARG A 71 -4.30 -2.35 -23.40
CA ARG A 71 -4.37 -0.92 -23.78
C ARG A 71 -5.60 -0.19 -23.26
N LEU A 72 -6.75 -0.87 -23.19
CA LEU A 72 -7.99 -0.27 -22.70
C LEU A 72 -8.02 -0.17 -21.17
N THR A 73 -7.46 -1.16 -20.46
CA THR A 73 -7.51 -1.23 -18.98
C THR A 73 -6.32 -0.56 -18.29
N GLU A 74 -5.19 -0.38 -18.99
CA GLU A 74 -3.97 0.24 -18.46
C GLU A 74 -4.19 1.65 -17.90
N PRO A 75 -4.94 2.57 -18.56
CA PRO A 75 -5.25 3.86 -17.97
C PRO A 75 -6.00 3.72 -16.65
N HIS A 76 -7.02 2.86 -16.58
CA HIS A 76 -7.81 2.65 -15.37
C HIS A 76 -6.99 2.10 -14.21
N LYS A 77 -6.01 1.23 -14.48
CA LYS A 77 -5.08 0.73 -13.46
C LYS A 77 -4.22 1.84 -12.87
N ARG A 78 -3.71 2.75 -13.71
CA ARG A 78 -2.89 3.90 -13.26
C ARG A 78 -3.68 4.92 -12.45
N TYR A 79 -4.95 5.15 -12.80
CA TYR A 79 -5.79 6.06 -12.03
C TYR A 79 -6.23 5.45 -10.70
N ASN A 80 -6.50 4.14 -10.66
CA ASN A 80 -6.83 3.43 -9.44
C ASN A 80 -5.67 3.49 -8.42
N SER A 81 -4.41 3.33 -8.86
CA SER A 81 -3.26 3.48 -7.96
C SER A 81 -3.15 4.88 -7.36
N ARG A 82 -3.47 5.94 -8.12
CA ARG A 82 -3.42 7.31 -7.60
C ARG A 82 -4.47 7.58 -6.53
N GLU A 83 -5.68 7.08 -6.75
CA GLU A 83 -6.79 7.21 -5.80
C GLU A 83 -6.49 6.47 -4.49
N ILE A 84 -6.02 5.21 -4.59
CA ILE A 84 -5.62 4.41 -3.43
C ILE A 84 -4.46 5.07 -2.67
N ILE A 85 -3.44 5.58 -3.37
CA ILE A 85 -2.30 6.26 -2.74
C ILE A 85 -2.78 7.52 -1.99
N ALA A 86 -3.69 8.31 -2.58
CA ALA A 86 -4.23 9.50 -1.92
C ALA A 86 -5.03 9.14 -0.66
N GLU A 87 -5.84 8.08 -0.70
CA GLU A 87 -6.57 7.57 0.47
C GLU A 87 -5.62 7.10 1.58
N MET A 88 -4.62 6.30 1.23
CA MET A 88 -3.61 5.82 2.18
C MET A 88 -2.81 6.98 2.79
N ASN A 89 -2.44 8.00 2.02
CA ASN A 89 -1.74 9.18 2.54
C ASN A 89 -2.59 9.95 3.57
N ASN A 90 -3.91 10.06 3.34
CA ASN A 90 -4.80 10.68 4.33
C ASN A 90 -4.83 9.89 5.65
N VAL A 91 -4.85 8.55 5.56
CA VAL A 91 -4.79 7.68 6.75
C VAL A 91 -3.47 7.85 7.50
N ILE A 92 -2.34 7.91 6.78
CA ILE A 92 -1.02 8.16 7.37
C ILE A 92 -1.00 9.49 8.12
N MET A 93 -1.46 10.57 7.49
CA MET A 93 -1.50 11.90 8.13
C MET A 93 -2.37 11.92 9.39
N ASN A 94 -3.49 11.18 9.40
CA ASN A 94 -4.33 11.07 10.58
C ASN A 94 -3.60 10.32 11.71
N LEU A 95 -2.95 9.20 11.40
CA LEU A 95 -2.18 8.42 12.37
C LEU A 95 -0.99 9.22 12.92
N ASP A 96 -0.29 10.00 12.09
CA ASP A 96 0.80 10.88 12.55
C ASP A 96 0.29 11.96 13.52
N THR A 97 -0.92 12.47 13.28
CA THR A 97 -1.55 13.44 14.17
C THR A 97 -1.89 12.81 15.52
N GLU A 98 -2.47 11.60 15.51
CA GLU A 98 -2.78 10.85 16.74
C GLU A 98 -1.50 10.48 17.52
N ASN A 99 -0.46 10.01 16.82
CA ASN A 99 0.84 9.71 17.43
C ASN A 99 1.48 10.93 18.05
N LYS A 100 1.35 12.11 17.42
CA LYS A 100 1.83 13.36 17.99
C LYS A 100 1.09 13.70 19.29
N ILE A 101 -0.24 13.60 19.29
CA ILE A 101 -1.05 13.85 20.50
C ILE A 101 -0.64 12.91 21.64
N LEU A 102 -0.46 11.61 21.33
CA LEU A 102 -0.01 10.63 22.31
C LEU A 102 1.38 10.95 22.85
N SER A 103 2.31 11.31 21.96
CA SER A 103 3.68 11.68 22.33
C SER A 103 3.72 12.93 23.22
N ASP A 104 2.94 13.96 22.88
CA ASP A 104 2.82 15.17 23.68
C ASP A 104 2.22 14.87 25.06
N THR A 105 1.26 13.94 25.14
CA THR A 105 0.68 13.49 26.42
C THR A 105 1.71 12.79 27.29
N VAL A 106 2.51 11.87 26.71
CA VAL A 106 3.57 11.17 27.43
C VAL A 106 4.63 12.15 27.93
N LYS A 107 5.01 13.12 27.09
CA LYS A 107 5.95 14.17 27.49
C LYS A 107 5.41 14.97 28.69
N TRP A 108 4.16 15.40 28.63
CA TRP A 108 3.54 16.12 29.74
C TRP A 108 3.47 15.28 31.02
N MET A 109 3.20 13.98 30.91
CA MET A 109 3.24 13.07 32.06
C MET A 109 4.64 13.00 32.68
N HIS A 110 5.69 12.91 31.85
CA HIS A 110 7.08 12.92 32.35
C HIS A 110 7.42 14.22 33.06
N ASP A 111 7.09 15.38 32.47
CA ASP A 111 7.33 16.70 33.06
C ASP A 111 6.64 16.82 34.44
N THR A 112 5.38 16.40 34.52
CA THR A 112 4.60 16.42 35.77
C THR A 112 5.21 15.51 36.85
N ILE A 113 5.66 14.30 36.49
CA ILE A 113 6.30 13.38 37.44
C ILE A 113 7.60 14.00 37.96
N TRP A 114 8.40 14.62 37.09
CA TRP A 114 9.62 15.31 37.49
C TRP A 114 9.36 16.44 38.48
N GLU A 115 8.37 17.29 38.23
CA GLU A 115 7.96 18.36 39.16
C GLU A 115 7.60 17.81 40.54
N LEU A 116 6.75 16.78 40.59
CA LEU A 116 6.33 16.14 41.85
C LEU A 116 7.49 15.50 42.62
N MET A 117 8.46 14.89 41.92
CA MET A 117 9.66 14.34 42.55
C MET A 117 10.56 15.42 43.14
N HIS A 118 10.72 16.55 42.42
CA HIS A 118 11.48 17.70 42.90
C HIS A 118 10.84 18.32 44.15
N GLU A 119 9.54 18.58 44.13
CA GLU A 119 8.81 19.12 45.29
C GLU A 119 8.88 18.21 46.52
N LYS A 120 8.80 16.88 46.32
CA LYS A 120 8.95 15.89 47.39
C LYS A 120 10.36 15.89 48.00
N ARG A 121 11.39 16.11 47.17
CA ARG A 121 12.79 16.19 47.62
C ARG A 121 13.04 17.47 48.41
N GLU A 122 12.48 18.59 47.98
CA GLU A 122 12.59 19.89 48.68
C GLU A 122 11.82 19.91 50.01
N SER A 123 10.60 19.35 50.04
CA SER A 123 9.82 19.22 51.26
C SER A 123 10.40 18.20 52.26
N GLY A 124 11.12 17.18 51.77
CA GLY A 124 11.88 16.22 52.59
C GLY A 124 13.18 16.78 53.20
N GLN A 125 13.70 17.89 52.68
CA GLN A 125 14.95 18.52 53.17
C GLN A 125 14.74 19.46 54.37
N GLY A 126 13.50 19.63 54.86
CA GLY A 126 13.19 20.41 56.06
C GLY A 126 13.37 19.69 57.41
N ASN A 127 13.61 18.37 57.45
CA ASN A 127 13.70 17.58 58.68
C ASN A 127 14.80 16.50 58.67
N GLY A 128 15.96 16.79 58.06
CA GLY A 128 17.11 15.89 58.02
C GLY A 128 18.39 16.58 58.45
N THR A 129 18.99 16.09 59.53
CA THR A 129 20.24 16.53 60.15
C THR A 129 21.41 16.67 59.15
N ALA A 130 22.30 17.62 59.43
CA ALA A 130 23.44 18.04 58.60
C ALA A 130 24.30 16.90 58.00
N PRO A 131 24.88 17.11 56.80
CA PRO A 131 25.73 16.14 56.11
C PRO A 131 27.14 16.17 56.72
N GLY A 132 27.52 15.10 57.41
CA GLY A 132 28.90 14.94 57.83
C GLY A 132 29.03 13.92 58.93
N ASP A 133 29.25 12.67 58.54
CA ASP A 133 30.34 11.81 59.04
C ASP A 133 29.99 10.34 58.75
N CYS A 134 30.35 9.84 57.57
CA CYS A 134 30.41 8.40 57.35
C CYS A 134 31.77 7.88 57.81
N GLY A 135 31.90 7.74 59.13
CA GLY A 135 33.03 7.10 59.77
C GLY A 135 33.22 5.67 59.29
N GLY A 136 34.26 5.45 58.48
CA GLY A 136 35.12 4.25 58.58
C GLY A 136 34.55 2.86 58.28
N TYR A 137 33.41 2.68 57.59
CA TYR A 137 32.96 1.34 57.16
C TYR A 137 33.06 1.15 55.64
N ARG A 138 33.74 0.06 55.24
CA ARG A 138 34.09 -0.27 53.84
C ARG A 138 32.98 -0.94 53.02
N ASP A 139 31.77 -1.09 53.56
CA ASP A 139 30.66 -1.72 52.83
C ASP A 139 29.54 -0.74 52.54
N PHE A 140 29.39 -0.42 51.26
CA PHE A 140 28.48 0.58 50.69
C PHE A 140 27.00 0.16 50.69
N ARG A 141 26.64 -1.00 51.25
CA ARG A 141 25.31 -1.62 51.05
C ARG A 141 24.26 -1.38 52.13
N ASP A 142 24.60 -0.82 53.29
CA ASP A 142 23.65 -0.68 54.40
C ASP A 142 23.49 0.76 54.95
N CYS A 143 23.84 1.77 54.16
CA CYS A 143 23.52 3.15 54.52
C CYS A 143 22.14 3.53 53.95
N GLY A 144 21.14 3.71 54.82
CA GLY A 144 19.79 4.16 54.45
C GLY A 144 19.75 5.52 53.75
N ASN A 145 20.83 6.31 53.85
CA ASN A 145 21.00 7.61 53.18
C ASN A 145 21.50 7.49 51.73
N CYS A 146 21.87 6.29 51.26
CA CYS A 146 22.40 6.04 49.91
C CYS A 146 21.39 5.32 48.99
N ARG A 147 20.21 4.98 49.50
CA ARG A 147 19.12 4.36 48.70
C ARG A 147 18.55 5.30 47.64
N ASP A 148 18.73 6.61 47.82
CA ASP A 148 18.29 7.64 46.87
C ASP A 148 19.34 7.96 45.80
N ARG A 149 20.34 7.08 45.60
CA ARG A 149 21.32 7.24 44.52
C ARG A 149 20.69 6.80 43.19
N GLU A 150 20.19 7.81 42.46
CA GLU A 150 19.88 7.92 41.02
C GLU A 150 19.92 6.62 40.19
N PRO A 151 18.85 6.28 39.44
CA PRO A 151 19.02 5.49 38.23
C PRO A 151 19.96 6.26 37.29
N SER A 152 21.04 5.63 36.84
CA SER A 152 21.96 6.24 35.88
C SER A 152 21.22 6.70 34.62
N GLU A 153 21.70 7.81 34.03
CA GLU A 153 21.20 8.48 32.82
C GLU A 153 20.98 7.52 31.62
N GLU A 154 21.54 6.32 31.67
CA GLU A 154 21.45 5.25 30.68
C GLU A 154 20.04 4.67 30.45
N CYS A 155 19.08 4.83 31.39
CA CYS A 155 17.72 4.32 31.19
C CYS A 155 16.78 5.26 30.42
N MET A 156 17.19 6.51 30.12
CA MET A 156 16.36 7.50 29.42
C MET A 156 16.85 7.84 28.00
N GLU A 157 17.81 7.08 27.44
CA GLU A 157 18.22 7.29 26.03
C GLU A 157 17.35 6.56 25.00
N VAL A 158 16.46 5.65 25.43
CA VAL A 158 15.68 4.81 24.50
C VAL A 158 14.65 5.60 23.68
N THR A 159 14.33 6.84 24.03
CA THR A 159 13.39 7.70 23.29
C THR A 159 14.05 8.62 22.24
N ALA A 160 15.38 8.76 22.24
CA ALA A 160 16.07 9.56 21.21
C ALA A 160 16.22 8.80 19.87
N HIS A 161 16.19 7.46 19.93
CA HIS A 161 16.35 6.61 18.75
C HIS A 161 15.11 6.63 17.84
N THR A 162 13.92 6.82 18.41
CA THR A 162 12.65 6.82 17.66
C THR A 162 12.47 8.05 16.78
N GLY A 163 12.87 9.24 17.27
CA GLY A 163 12.81 10.48 16.48
C GLY A 163 13.83 10.52 15.33
N GLN A 164 15.00 9.92 15.51
CA GLN A 164 16.01 9.79 14.44
C GLN A 164 15.58 8.81 13.35
N THR A 165 14.86 7.74 13.70
CA THR A 165 14.30 6.81 12.70
C THR A 165 13.17 7.41 11.88
N GLU A 166 12.30 8.24 12.47
CA GLU A 166 11.21 8.92 11.75
C GLU A 166 11.71 10.03 10.82
N ALA A 167 12.73 10.79 11.23
CA ALA A 167 13.38 11.80 10.39
C ALA A 167 14.09 11.15 9.19
N ALA A 168 14.81 10.04 9.41
CA ALA A 168 15.48 9.31 8.34
C ALA A 168 14.50 8.66 7.35
N TYR A 169 13.35 8.16 7.82
CA TYR A 169 12.29 7.63 6.94
C TYR A 169 11.61 8.73 6.11
N SER A 170 11.42 9.91 6.70
CA SER A 170 10.83 11.07 6.02
C SER A 170 11.75 11.66 4.94
N GLU A 171 13.06 11.75 5.21
CA GLU A 171 14.06 12.18 4.21
C GLU A 171 14.21 11.16 3.07
N ALA A 172 14.17 9.87 3.37
CA ALA A 172 14.21 8.81 2.36
C ALA A 172 12.97 8.84 1.44
N ALA A 173 11.78 9.07 2.00
CA ALA A 173 10.54 9.21 1.23
C ALA A 173 10.53 10.47 0.35
N ALA A 174 11.07 11.59 0.83
CA ALA A 174 11.20 12.82 0.04
C ALA A 174 12.21 12.68 -1.10
N ALA A 175 13.31 11.95 -0.89
CA ALA A 175 14.31 11.69 -1.93
C ALA A 175 13.78 10.78 -3.06
N ASP A 176 12.95 9.78 -2.74
CA ASP A 176 12.35 8.86 -3.72
C ASP A 176 11.31 9.58 -4.62
N MET A 177 10.53 10.48 -4.03
CA MET A 177 9.59 11.35 -4.76
C MET A 177 10.32 12.33 -5.69
N SER A 178 11.51 12.82 -5.31
CA SER A 178 12.31 13.71 -6.17
C SER A 178 12.95 12.97 -7.35
N GLN A 179 13.37 11.71 -7.18
CA GLN A 179 13.99 10.91 -8.25
C GLN A 179 12.96 10.48 -9.31
N THR A 180 11.72 10.23 -8.90
CA THR A 180 10.63 9.89 -9.84
C THR A 180 10.21 11.07 -10.72
N GLU A 181 10.24 12.31 -10.20
CA GLU A 181 9.97 13.52 -10.99
C GLU A 181 11.09 13.87 -12.01
N GLU A 182 12.35 13.58 -11.71
CA GLU A 182 13.47 13.79 -12.65
C GLU A 182 13.47 12.74 -13.77
N ALA A 183 13.12 11.49 -13.47
CA ALA A 183 12.98 10.43 -14.46
C ALA A 183 11.85 10.71 -15.48
N GLU A 184 10.73 11.32 -15.05
CA GLU A 184 9.64 11.73 -15.97
C GLU A 184 10.02 12.90 -16.89
N LYS A 185 10.94 13.77 -16.47
CA LYS A 185 11.44 14.87 -17.32
C LYS A 185 12.47 14.40 -18.36
N GLY A 186 13.22 13.33 -18.07
CA GLY A 186 14.17 12.71 -19.01
C GLY A 186 13.51 11.92 -20.15
N TYR A 187 12.29 11.41 -19.95
CA TYR A 187 11.56 10.62 -20.96
C TYR A 187 10.78 11.48 -21.98
N LYS A 188 10.74 12.81 -21.80
CA LYS A 188 10.04 13.77 -22.68
C LYS A 188 10.98 14.60 -23.57
N ARG A 189 12.22 14.16 -23.82
CA ARG A 189 13.13 14.75 -24.82
C ARG A 189 13.44 13.79 -25.95
#